data_AF-A0A3N4GQR9-F1
#
_entry.id   AF-A0A3N4GQR9-F1
#
_cell.length_a   1.000
_cell.length_b   1.000
_cell.length_c   1.000
_cell.angle_alpha   90.00
_cell.angle_beta   90.00
_cell.angle_gamma   90.00
#
_symmetry.space_group_name_H-M   'P 1'
#
loop_
_entity.id
_entity.type
_entity.pdbx_description
1 polymer ?
#
loop_
_entity_poly.entity_id
_entity_poly.type
_entity_poly.pdbx_seq_one_letter_code
_entity_poly.pdbx_strand_id
1 'polypeptide(L)'
;MHKPAPEVPMIVLTDDQAVHAYADTLFDAGIPLAVVSSAYSDVVPYMLGNNGHTVALVADVDDPEQLAGAIVTVERRLGPVGAVVRYATDLPATSVSSAA
;
A
#
# COMPACT_ATOMS: atom_id res chain seq x y z
N MET A 1 -7.34 3.49 -27.42
CA MET A 1 -7.42 2.59 -26.26
C MET A 1 -6.70 3.27 -25.11
N HIS A 2 -7.41 3.67 -24.06
CA HIS A 2 -6.78 4.23 -22.86
C HIS A 2 -6.29 3.04 -22.03
N LYS A 3 -4.98 2.90 -21.82
CA LYS A 3 -4.46 1.88 -20.89
C LYS A 3 -5.00 2.24 -19.50
N PRO A 4 -5.61 1.31 -18.74
CA PRO A 4 -5.99 1.60 -17.36
C PRO A 4 -4.75 2.11 -16.62
N ALA A 5 -4.93 3.14 -15.77
CA ALA A 5 -3.87 3.53 -14.86
C ALA A 5 -3.46 2.30 -14.03
N PRO A 6 -2.17 2.09 -13.75
CA PRO A 6 -1.76 1.00 -12.88
C PRO A 6 -2.48 1.15 -11.54
N GLU A 7 -3.12 0.07 -11.09
CA GLU A 7 -3.81 0.06 -9.80
C GLU A 7 -2.81 0.18 -8.66
N VAL A 8 -3.18 0.93 -7.63
CA VAL A 8 -2.33 1.19 -6.46
C VAL A 8 -2.64 0.16 -5.38
N PRO A 9 -1.64 -0.59 -4.89
CA PRO A 9 -1.84 -1.45 -3.72
C PRO A 9 -1.97 -0.58 -2.46
N MET A 10 -2.98 -0.87 -1.65
CA MET A 10 -3.14 -0.30 -0.32
C MET A 10 -2.69 -1.33 0.72
N ILE A 11 -1.55 -1.06 1.35
CA ILE A 11 -0.94 -1.94 2.35
C ILE A 11 -1.39 -1.51 3.74
N VAL A 12 -2.00 -2.42 4.48
CA VAL A 12 -2.42 -2.21 5.87
C VAL A 12 -1.37 -2.82 6.78
N LEU A 13 -0.63 -1.99 7.50
CA LEU A 13 0.41 -2.44 8.42
C LEU A 13 -0.20 -2.78 9.78
N THR A 14 -0.06 -4.05 10.15
CA THR A 14 -0.31 -4.57 11.50
C THR A 14 1.01 -5.13 12.05
N ASP A 15 0.96 -6.23 12.80
CA ASP A 15 2.11 -7.00 13.29
C ASP A 15 2.69 -8.00 12.26
N ASP A 16 2.10 -8.13 11.07
CA ASP A 16 2.57 -9.08 10.05
C ASP A 16 3.84 -8.60 9.33
N GLN A 17 4.98 -9.18 9.70
CA GLN A 17 6.29 -8.82 9.14
C GLN A 17 6.40 -9.05 7.62
N ALA A 18 5.65 -9.99 7.04
CA ALA A 18 5.70 -10.22 5.60
C ALA A 18 5.03 -9.06 4.83
N VAL A 19 3.97 -8.48 5.40
CA VAL A 19 3.29 -7.32 4.85
C VAL A 19 4.17 -6.07 4.94
N HIS A 20 4.87 -5.89 6.07
CA HIS A 20 5.89 -4.82 6.21
C HIS A 20 7.01 -4.95 5.17
N ALA A 21 7.61 -6.14 5.06
CA ALA A 21 8.68 -6.37 4.09
C ALA A 21 8.22 -6.14 2.63
N TYR A 22 6.96 -6.44 2.32
CA TYR A 22 6.38 -6.15 1.02
C TYR A 22 6.20 -4.65 0.79
N ALA A 23 5.69 -3.90 1.77
CA ALA A 23 5.59 -2.44 1.69
C ALA A 23 6.96 -1.79 1.48
N ASP A 24 7.97 -2.22 2.23
CA ASP A 24 9.36 -1.74 2.10
C ASP A 24 9.90 -2.00 0.69
N THR A 25 9.69 -3.21 0.17
CA THR A 25 10.12 -3.58 -1.18
C THR A 25 9.51 -2.65 -2.26
N LEU A 26 8.21 -2.35 -2.16
CA LEU A 26 7.53 -1.46 -3.09
C LEU A 26 8.02 -0.01 -2.95
N PHE A 27 8.19 0.45 -1.71
CA PHE A 27 8.65 1.80 -1.39
C PHE A 27 10.08 2.06 -1.90
N ASP A 28 11.01 1.14 -1.60
CA ASP A 28 12.40 1.23 -2.01
C ASP A 28 12.56 1.15 -3.54
N ALA A 29 11.66 0.41 -4.21
CA ALA A 29 11.60 0.34 -5.67
C ALA A 29 10.94 1.57 -6.32
N GLY A 30 10.41 2.51 -5.54
CA GLY A 30 9.70 3.69 -6.06
C GLY A 30 8.38 3.36 -6.76
N ILE A 31 7.78 2.21 -6.46
CA ILE A 31 6.49 1.79 -7.01
C ILE A 31 5.38 2.55 -6.27
N PRO A 32 4.37 3.12 -6.97
CA PRO A 32 3.25 3.76 -6.31
C PRO A 32 2.53 2.81 -5.35
N LEU A 33 2.37 3.24 -4.10
CA LEU A 33 1.70 2.46 -3.06
C LEU A 33 1.00 3.38 -2.06
N ALA A 34 -0.01 2.84 -1.37
CA ALA A 34 -0.54 3.43 -0.15
C ALA A 34 -0.17 2.56 1.05
N VAL A 35 0.19 3.20 2.16
CA VAL A 35 0.47 2.55 3.44
C VAL A 35 -0.48 3.12 4.48
N VAL A 36 -1.20 2.25 5.18
CA VAL A 36 -2.18 2.61 6.20
C VAL A 36 -1.91 1.82 7.47
N SER A 37 -1.96 2.47 8.63
CA SER A 37 -1.90 1.79 9.93
C SER A 37 -2.68 2.56 10.97
N SER A 38 -3.12 1.90 12.04
CA SER A 38 -3.61 2.59 13.25
C SER A 38 -2.45 3.14 14.10
N ALA A 39 -1.23 2.64 13.91
CA ALA A 39 -0.04 3.08 14.62
C ALA A 39 0.74 4.12 13.81
N TYR A 40 0.88 5.33 14.36
CA TYR A 40 1.64 6.40 13.73
C TYR A 40 3.10 6.01 13.42
N SER A 41 3.75 5.26 14.31
CA SER A 41 5.12 4.79 14.15
C SER A 41 5.38 4.02 12.86
N ASP A 42 4.39 3.26 12.41
CA ASP A 42 4.54 2.33 11.28
C ASP A 42 4.48 3.08 9.95
N VAL A 43 3.83 4.25 9.94
CA VAL A 43 3.59 5.05 8.74
C VAL A 43 4.69 6.09 8.52
N VAL A 44 5.33 6.57 9.59
CA VAL A 44 6.38 7.61 9.55
C VAL A 44 7.52 7.31 8.58
N PRO A 45 8.08 6.08 8.50
CA PRO A 45 9.17 5.78 7.55
C PRO A 45 8.81 6.13 6.10
N TYR A 46 7.57 5.81 5.70
CA TYR A 46 7.05 6.07 4.35
C TYR A 46 6.75 7.56 4.09
N MET A 47 6.65 8.39 5.13
CA MET A 47 6.52 9.85 4.97
C MET A 47 7.87 10.52 4.74
N LEU A 48 8.93 10.08 5.44
CA LEU A 48 10.23 10.74 5.46
C LEU A 48 11.06 10.54 4.18
N GLY A 49 10.80 9.47 3.43
CA GLY A 49 11.47 9.17 2.15
C GLY A 49 10.60 9.36 0.91
N ASN A 50 9.38 9.90 1.05
CA ASN A 50 8.40 9.94 -0.03
C ASN A 50 8.84 10.85 -1.19
N ASN A 51 9.11 10.25 -2.35
CA ASN A 51 9.43 10.96 -3.60
C ASN A 51 8.20 11.38 -4.42
N GLY A 52 6.98 11.25 -3.84
CA GLY A 52 5.71 11.57 -4.48
C GLY A 52 4.91 10.35 -4.94
N HIS A 53 5.44 9.14 -4.75
CA HIS A 53 4.77 7.89 -5.13
C HIS A 53 4.02 7.20 -3.97
N THR A 54 4.08 7.74 -2.76
CA THR A 54 3.47 7.11 -1.58
C THR A 54 2.36 7.97 -0.97
N VAL A 55 1.27 7.33 -0.56
CA VAL A 55 0.28 7.90 0.34
C VAL A 55 0.36 7.15 1.66
N ALA A 56 0.84 7.82 2.70
CA ALA A 56 1.02 7.23 4.02
C ALA A 56 -0.01 7.85 4.98
N LEU A 57 -0.91 7.04 5.53
CA LEU A 57 -2.07 7.49 6.33
C LEU A 57 -2.13 6.75 7.66
N VAL A 58 -2.53 7.47 8.71
CA VAL A 58 -2.94 6.85 9.96
C VAL A 58 -4.46 6.77 9.98
N ALA A 59 -4.99 5.55 10.07
CA ALA A 59 -6.43 5.28 10.10
C ALA A 59 -6.68 3.94 10.79
N ASP A 60 -7.78 3.84 11.55
CA ASP A 60 -8.28 2.56 12.01
C ASP A 60 -8.98 1.85 10.85
N VAL A 61 -8.39 0.76 10.36
CA VAL A 61 -8.93 0.00 9.23
C VAL A 61 -10.08 -0.93 9.62
N ASP A 62 -10.30 -1.14 10.92
CA ASP A 62 -11.44 -1.90 11.43
C ASP A 62 -12.68 -1.00 11.60
N ASP A 63 -12.50 0.33 11.51
CA ASP A 63 -13.57 1.30 11.33
C ASP A 63 -13.88 1.49 9.82
N PRO A 64 -15.07 1.07 9.35
CA PRO A 64 -15.43 1.16 7.93
C PRO A 64 -15.42 2.59 7.36
N GLU A 65 -15.74 3.61 8.15
CA GLU A 65 -15.75 5.00 7.67
C GLU A 65 -14.32 5.51 7.44
N GLN A 66 -13.41 5.17 8.35
CA GLN A 66 -12.00 5.52 8.21
C GLN A 66 -11.33 4.76 7.07
N LEU A 67 -11.65 3.46 6.89
CA LEU A 67 -11.18 2.68 5.75
C LEU A 67 -11.65 3.27 4.42
N ALA A 68 -12.95 3.61 4.30
CA ALA A 68 -13.48 4.24 3.10
C ALA A 68 -12.83 5.60 2.82
N GLY A 69 -12.59 6.40 3.87
CA GLY A 69 -11.89 7.68 3.77
C GLY A 69 -10.43 7.53 3.29
N ALA A 70 -9.73 6.50 3.77
CA ALA A 70 -8.38 6.17 3.33
C ALA A 70 -8.35 5.81 1.84
N ILE A 71 -9.23 4.91 1.38
CA ILE A 71 -9.35 4.52 -0.03
C ILE A 71 -9.58 5.75 -0.91
N VAL A 72 -10.59 6.58 -0.58
CA VAL A 72 -10.89 7.80 -1.36
C VAL A 72 -9.69 8.74 -1.43
N THR A 73 -8.92 8.85 -0.34
CA THR A 73 -7.71 9.70 -0.31
C THR A 73 -6.62 9.16 -1.24
N VAL A 74 -6.40 7.85 -1.23
CA VAL A 74 -5.45 7.17 -2.12
C VAL A 74 -5.86 7.35 -3.58
N GLU A 75 -7.13 7.08 -3.89
CA GLU A 75 -7.65 7.15 -5.26
C GLU A 75 -7.55 8.54 -5.87
N ARG A 76 -7.76 9.59 -5.06
CA ARG A 76 -7.60 10.98 -5.50
C ARG A 76 -6.15 11.39 -5.74
N ARG A 77 -5.19 10.77 -5.05
CA ARG A 77 -3.78 11.16 -5.12
C ARG A 77 -2.96 10.34 -6.09
N LEU A 78 -3.13 9.02 -6.09
CA LEU A 78 -2.26 8.08 -6.81
C LEU A 78 -2.99 7.33 -7.93
N GLY A 79 -4.29 7.08 -7.78
CA GLY A 79 -5.08 6.29 -8.74
C GLY A 79 -5.88 5.17 -8.06
N PRO A 80 -6.69 4.42 -8.82
CA PRO A 80 -7.62 3.43 -8.27
C PRO A 80 -6.92 2.41 -7.39
N VAL A 81 -7.53 2.05 -6.27
CA VAL A 81 -7.01 0.98 -5.40
C VAL A 81 -7.39 -0.37 -5.99
N GLY A 82 -6.39 -1.19 -6.33
CA GLY A 82 -6.62 -2.52 -6.94
C GLY A 82 -6.67 -3.65 -5.94
N ALA A 83 -5.95 -3.51 -4.83
CA ALA A 83 -5.89 -4.51 -3.79
C ALA A 83 -5.65 -3.85 -2.43
N VAL A 84 -6.29 -4.42 -1.41
CA VAL A 84 -5.97 -4.15 0.00
C VAL A 84 -5.20 -5.36 0.52
N VAL A 85 -3.96 -5.14 0.92
CA VAL A 85 -3.06 -6.18 1.45
C VAL A 85 -2.97 -5.99 2.95
N ARG A 86 -3.55 -6.90 3.72
CA ARG A 86 -3.56 -6.84 5.19
C ARG A 86 -2.86 -8.02 5.84
N TYR A 87 -2.85 -9.16 5.16
CA TYR A 87 -2.27 -10.41 5.66
C TYR A 87 -1.29 -10.99 4.65
N ALA A 88 -0.36 -11.83 5.13
CA ALA A 88 0.56 -12.55 4.26
C ALA A 88 -0.13 -13.34 3.12
N THR A 89 -1.37 -13.81 3.33
CA THR A 89 -2.16 -14.51 2.30
C THR A 89 -2.65 -13.62 1.16
N ASP A 90 -2.68 -12.30 1.37
CA ASP A 90 -3.08 -11.32 0.35
C ASP A 90 -1.90 -10.94 -0.55
N LEU A 91 -0.68 -11.33 -0.16
CA LEU A 91 0.52 -11.03 -0.93
C LEU A 91 0.47 -11.73 -2.29
N PRO A 92 0.90 -11.04 -3.37
CA PRO A 92 0.97 -11.67 -4.66
C PRO A 92 1.90 -12.88 -4.60
N ALA A 93 1.41 -14.03 -5.05
CA ALA A 93 2.25 -15.21 -5.19
C ALA A 93 3.44 -14.83 -6.07
N THR A 94 4.67 -14.98 -5.54
CA THR A 94 5.89 -14.65 -6.26
C THR A 94 5.88 -15.45 -7.56
N SER A 95 5.51 -14.79 -8.65
CA SER A 95 5.63 -15.36 -9.98
C SER A 95 7.11 -15.28 -10.29
N VAL A 96 7.86 -16.30 -9.86
CA VAL A 96 9.23 -16.51 -10.34
C VAL A 96 9.09 -16.82 -11.82
N SER A 97 9.03 -15.77 -12.65
CA SER A 97 9.15 -15.91 -14.09
C SER A 97 10.61 -16.27 -14.34
N SER A 98 10.90 -17.57 -14.27
CA SER A 98 12.13 -18.14 -14.76
C SER A 98 12.10 -18.08 -16.27
N ALA A 99 12.41 -16.91 -16.84
CA ALA A 99 12.82 -16.81 -18.22
C ALA A 99 14.33 -17.05 -18.27
N ALA A 100 14.70 -18.29 -18.55
CA ALA A 100 16.01 -18.71 -19.02
C ALA A 100 15.86 -19.26 -20.44
#